data_AF-A0A7N5P5M8-F1
#
_entry.id   AF-A0A7N5P5M8-F1
#
_cell.length_a   1.000
_cell.length_b   1.000
_cell.length_c   1.000
_cell.angle_alpha   90.00
_cell.angle_beta   90.00
_cell.angle_gamma   90.00
#
_symmetry.space_group_name_H-M   'P 1'
#
loop_
_entity.id
_entity.type
_entity.pdbx_description
1 polymer ?
#
loop_
_entity_poly.entity_id
_entity_poly.type
_entity_poly.pdbx_seq_one_letter_code
_entity_poly.pdbx_strand_id
1 'polypeptide(L)'
;MLEVLRVLSASSEALHHAVIFLFNGAEENVLQASHGFITQHPWASLIRAFINLEAAGVGGKELVFQTGPENPWLVRAYVSAAKHPFASVVAQEVFQSGIIPSDTDFRIYRDFGNIPGIDLAFIENGYIYHTKYDTADRILTDSIQRAGDNVLAVLKYLATSDMLPSSSKYRHGNMVFFDVLGLFVIAYPSRVGSIINSVVVMAVVLYLGKKLLQPKHKIAGNYVKDFFCALGITLISWFTCLVTVLILAVFVSLIGQSLSWYNHFYVSVCLYGTAAVAKIILIHTLAKKFYYVISFIYLAKSTKGTMLALTSVCAVTLLLVCSGAFFPYSSHPAGPKPKRVFLQHVTRTFHDLDGSVIKRDSGIWINGFDYTGMSHITPHVPEINDTIRAHCEEDAPLCGFPWYLPVHFLIRKNWYLPAPEVSPGDPAHFRLVSKEQTPWDSVKLTFEATGPSHMSFYVRTHKGSTLSQWSLGNGTPVTSKGGDYFVFYSHGLQASAWRFWIEVQVLEERPEGMVTVAIAAHYLSGEDKKSSQLDALRAKFPDWTFPSAWVCTYNLFVF
;
A
#
# COMPACT_ATOMS: atom_id res chain seq x y z
N MET A 1 -10.61 2.93 20.66
CA MET A 1 -11.61 1.89 20.97
C MET A 1 -11.91 1.75 22.46
N LEU A 2 -10.93 1.46 23.33
CA LEU A 2 -11.17 1.29 24.78
C LEU A 2 -11.90 2.47 25.43
N GLU A 3 -11.53 3.70 25.06
CA GLU A 3 -12.19 4.90 25.59
C GLU A 3 -13.64 5.04 25.15
N VAL A 4 -13.95 4.68 23.89
CA VAL A 4 -15.33 4.66 23.38
C VAL A 4 -16.17 3.60 24.12
N LEU A 5 -15.58 2.42 24.36
CA LEU A 5 -16.22 1.36 25.17
C LEU A 5 -16.50 1.86 26.59
N ARG A 6 -15.54 2.51 27.25
CA ARG A 6 -15.70 3.11 28.58
C ARG A 6 -16.86 4.09 28.61
N VAL A 7 -16.89 5.04 27.68
CA VAL A 7 -17.94 6.06 27.59
C VAL A 7 -19.32 5.44 27.32
N LEU A 8 -19.43 4.47 26.41
CA LEU A 8 -20.70 3.78 26.15
C LEU A 8 -21.17 2.95 27.36
N SER A 9 -20.27 2.26 28.06
CA SER A 9 -20.62 1.44 29.23
C SER A 9 -21.15 2.27 30.41
N ALA A 10 -20.74 3.53 30.51
CA ALA A 10 -21.20 4.48 31.54
C ALA A 10 -22.39 5.33 31.08
N SER A 11 -22.82 5.19 29.82
CA SER A 11 -23.93 5.95 29.24
C SER A 11 -25.27 5.41 29.73
N SER A 12 -26.20 6.29 30.10
CA SER A 12 -27.59 5.92 30.40
C SER A 12 -28.46 5.73 29.16
N GLU A 13 -27.92 6.06 27.98
CA GLU A 13 -28.61 5.93 26.69
C GLU A 13 -28.75 4.46 26.30
N ALA A 14 -29.99 4.01 26.11
CA ALA A 14 -30.27 2.65 25.67
C ALA A 14 -29.93 2.50 24.18
N LEU A 15 -29.06 1.54 23.86
CA LEU A 15 -28.76 1.14 22.48
C LEU A 15 -29.83 0.16 21.99
N HIS A 16 -30.28 0.31 20.75
CA HIS A 16 -31.23 -0.63 20.13
C HIS A 16 -30.51 -1.88 19.60
N HIS A 17 -29.24 -1.74 19.24
CA HIS A 17 -28.40 -2.79 18.67
C HIS A 17 -27.14 -3.01 19.49
N ALA A 18 -26.66 -4.25 19.53
CA ALA A 18 -25.42 -4.60 20.19
C ALA A 18 -24.20 -4.02 19.45
N VAL A 19 -23.17 -3.64 20.22
CA VAL A 19 -21.88 -3.19 19.70
C VAL A 19 -20.81 -4.21 20.08
N ILE A 20 -20.03 -4.64 19.10
CA ILE A 20 -18.89 -5.54 19.29
C ILE A 20 -17.60 -4.74 19.07
N PHE A 21 -16.75 -4.71 20.09
CA PHE A 21 -15.39 -4.17 19.98
C PHE A 21 -14.43 -5.32 19.69
N LEU A 22 -13.90 -5.38 18.48
CA LEU A 22 -12.92 -6.39 18.09
C LEU A 22 -11.49 -5.82 18.23
N PHE A 23 -10.72 -6.38 19.15
CA PHE A 23 -9.28 -6.11 19.26
C PHE A 23 -8.54 -7.31 18.68
N ASN A 24 -8.21 -7.24 17.40
CA ASN A 24 -7.49 -8.29 16.68
C ASN A 24 -6.03 -7.91 16.43
N GLY A 25 -5.19 -8.91 16.15
CA GLY A 25 -3.77 -8.74 15.84
C GLY A 25 -3.42 -9.35 14.47
N ALA A 26 -2.12 -9.46 14.17
CA ALA A 26 -1.63 -10.10 12.94
C ALA A 26 -2.19 -9.49 11.63
N GLU A 27 -2.56 -8.21 11.65
CA GLU A 27 -2.90 -7.42 10.46
C GLU A 27 -1.67 -7.30 9.54
N GLU A 28 -0.52 -6.92 10.12
CA GLU A 28 0.80 -6.84 9.47
C GLU A 28 1.25 -8.12 8.75
N ASN A 29 0.69 -9.27 9.14
CA ASN A 29 0.97 -10.57 8.56
C ASN A 29 -0.14 -11.01 7.59
N VAL A 30 -0.72 -10.05 6.86
CA VAL A 30 -1.79 -10.23 5.88
C VAL A 30 -3.13 -10.58 6.54
N LEU A 31 -3.61 -9.70 7.43
CA LEU A 31 -5.00 -9.63 7.89
C LEU A 31 -5.54 -10.92 8.55
N GLN A 32 -4.67 -11.69 9.20
CA GLN A 32 -5.00 -13.09 9.56
C GLN A 32 -6.13 -13.18 10.58
N ALA A 33 -6.10 -12.33 11.62
CA ALA A 33 -7.06 -12.43 12.70
C ALA A 33 -8.45 -11.91 12.31
N SER A 34 -8.54 -10.87 11.48
CA SER A 34 -9.84 -10.41 10.95
C SER A 34 -10.42 -11.47 10.02
N HIS A 35 -9.60 -12.15 9.21
CA HIS A 35 -10.04 -13.27 8.38
C HIS A 35 -10.55 -14.43 9.25
N GLY A 36 -9.82 -14.79 10.32
CA GLY A 36 -10.27 -15.79 11.28
C GLY A 36 -11.61 -15.43 11.93
N PHE A 37 -11.79 -14.18 12.35
CA PHE A 37 -13.07 -13.70 12.90
C PHE A 37 -14.20 -13.85 11.87
N ILE A 38 -14.05 -13.30 10.66
CA ILE A 38 -15.10 -13.28 9.64
C ILE A 38 -15.47 -14.68 9.14
N THR A 39 -14.50 -15.58 8.99
CA THR A 39 -14.75 -16.90 8.38
C THR A 39 -15.10 -17.99 9.39
N GLN A 40 -14.76 -17.83 10.66
CA GLN A 40 -14.89 -18.91 11.65
C GLN A 40 -15.70 -18.52 12.89
N HIS A 41 -15.73 -17.23 13.28
CA HIS A 41 -16.36 -16.84 14.54
C HIS A 41 -17.89 -16.76 14.41
N PRO A 42 -18.67 -17.36 15.33
CA PRO A 42 -20.14 -17.37 15.25
C PRO A 42 -20.77 -15.99 15.16
N TRP A 43 -20.18 -14.99 15.83
CA TRP A 43 -20.67 -13.60 15.81
C TRP A 43 -20.49 -12.89 14.46
N ALA A 44 -19.65 -13.38 13.55
CA ALA A 44 -19.46 -12.75 12.24
C ALA A 44 -20.81 -12.64 11.48
N SER A 45 -21.64 -13.68 11.59
CA SER A 45 -22.99 -13.72 11.01
C SER A 45 -23.97 -12.66 11.55
N LEU A 46 -23.68 -12.10 12.73
CA LEU A 46 -24.53 -11.10 13.40
C LEU A 46 -24.18 -9.66 12.98
N ILE A 47 -23.00 -9.45 12.38
CA ILE A 47 -22.53 -8.11 12.05
C ILE A 47 -23.33 -7.56 10.87
N ARG A 48 -23.85 -6.33 11.03
CA ARG A 48 -24.62 -5.61 10.00
C ARG A 48 -23.86 -4.44 9.38
N ALA A 49 -22.94 -3.86 10.13
CA ALA A 49 -21.99 -2.86 9.67
C ALA A 49 -20.75 -2.85 10.57
N PHE A 50 -19.65 -2.30 10.10
CA PHE A 50 -18.43 -2.13 10.89
C PHE A 50 -17.76 -0.76 10.67
N ILE A 51 -16.92 -0.37 11.63
CA ILE A 51 -16.04 0.79 11.55
C ILE A 51 -14.63 0.25 11.76
N ASN A 52 -13.78 0.33 10.73
CA ASN A 52 -12.37 -0.02 10.83
C ASN A 52 -11.55 1.24 11.17
N LEU A 53 -10.60 1.10 12.08
CA LEU A 53 -9.74 2.19 12.55
C LEU A 53 -8.30 1.83 12.23
N GLU A 54 -7.69 2.62 11.34
CA GLU A 54 -6.35 2.40 10.81
C GLU A 54 -5.47 3.65 10.99
N ALA A 55 -4.17 3.51 10.76
CA ALA A 55 -3.21 4.59 10.76
C ALA A 55 -2.04 4.28 9.82
N ALA A 56 -1.87 5.09 8.77
CA ALA A 56 -0.66 5.15 7.94
C ALA A 56 0.26 6.32 8.35
N GLY A 57 0.07 6.85 9.57
CA GLY A 57 0.73 8.01 10.13
C GLY A 57 0.31 8.26 11.57
N VAL A 58 0.90 9.25 12.25
CA VAL A 58 0.73 9.44 13.70
C VAL A 58 -0.36 10.44 14.10
N GLY A 59 -1.13 10.95 13.14
CA GLY A 59 -2.27 11.81 13.48
C GLY A 59 -2.85 12.57 12.30
N GLY A 60 -3.16 13.84 12.57
CA GLY A 60 -3.95 14.69 11.70
C GLY A 60 -5.45 14.42 11.84
N LYS A 61 -6.21 14.75 10.79
CA LYS A 61 -7.63 14.40 10.69
C LYS A 61 -7.74 12.96 10.16
N GLU A 62 -8.46 12.10 10.87
CA GLU A 62 -8.82 10.77 10.42
C GLU A 62 -9.63 10.84 9.12
N LEU A 63 -9.06 10.33 8.04
CA LEU A 63 -9.66 10.35 6.72
C LEU A 63 -10.53 9.12 6.55
N VAL A 64 -11.81 9.30 6.22
CA VAL A 64 -12.61 8.23 5.62
C VAL A 64 -12.14 8.03 4.18
N PHE A 65 -11.49 6.91 3.93
CA PHE A 65 -10.90 6.57 2.64
C PHE A 65 -11.49 5.30 2.03
N GLN A 66 -12.28 4.50 2.74
CA GLN A 66 -13.08 3.45 2.12
C GLN A 66 -14.47 3.36 2.73
N THR A 67 -15.45 3.10 1.89
CA THR A 67 -16.84 2.84 2.30
C THR A 67 -17.46 1.75 1.44
N GLY A 68 -18.46 1.07 1.98
CA GLY A 68 -19.23 0.06 1.24
C GLY A 68 -18.94 -1.37 1.68
N PRO A 69 -19.34 -2.36 0.87
CA PRO A 69 -19.78 -2.22 -0.53
C PRO A 69 -21.23 -1.71 -0.64
N GLU A 70 -21.53 -0.88 -1.65
CA GLU A 70 -22.91 -0.46 -2.07
C GLU A 70 -23.85 0.11 -1.00
N ASN A 71 -23.36 0.61 0.12
CA ASN A 71 -24.19 1.03 1.26
C ASN A 71 -24.09 2.56 1.49
N PRO A 72 -24.81 3.37 0.68
CA PRO A 72 -24.75 4.84 0.75
C PRO A 72 -25.24 5.42 2.07
N TRP A 73 -26.03 4.66 2.82
CA TRP A 73 -26.57 5.07 4.11
C TRP A 73 -25.47 5.19 5.18
N LEU A 74 -24.38 4.41 5.11
CA LEU A 74 -23.26 4.52 6.05
C LEU A 74 -22.49 5.84 5.87
N VAL A 75 -22.27 6.25 4.62
CA VAL A 75 -21.67 7.56 4.32
C VAL A 75 -22.54 8.68 4.87
N ARG A 76 -23.87 8.58 4.70
CA ARG A 76 -24.80 9.57 5.24
C ARG A 76 -24.82 9.56 6.77
N ALA A 77 -24.78 8.39 7.40
CA ALA A 77 -24.69 8.24 8.85
C ALA A 77 -23.43 8.94 9.37
N TYR A 78 -22.28 8.72 8.73
CA TYR A 78 -21.04 9.39 9.07
C TYR A 78 -21.15 10.90 8.93
N VAL A 79 -21.56 11.41 7.76
CA VAL A 79 -21.67 12.86 7.52
C VAL A 79 -22.66 13.54 8.46
N SER A 80 -23.71 12.84 8.89
CA SER A 80 -24.73 13.39 9.78
C SER A 80 -24.34 13.33 11.26
N ALA A 81 -23.62 12.29 11.68
CA ALA A 81 -23.34 12.02 13.09
C ALA A 81 -21.93 12.42 13.53
N ALA A 82 -20.93 12.34 12.65
CA ALA A 82 -19.56 12.71 12.99
C ALA A 82 -19.51 14.20 13.37
N LYS A 83 -18.92 14.51 14.53
CA LYS A 83 -18.76 15.89 15.00
C LYS A 83 -17.81 16.69 14.11
N HIS A 84 -16.86 16.01 13.50
CA HIS A 84 -15.80 16.58 12.70
C HIS A 84 -15.58 15.76 11.42
N PRO A 85 -16.54 15.73 10.48
CA PRO A 85 -16.44 14.84 9.33
C PRO A 85 -15.23 15.20 8.44
N PHE A 86 -14.50 14.17 7.99
CA PHE A 86 -13.44 14.28 7.00
C PHE A 86 -13.42 13.02 6.12
N ALA A 87 -13.58 13.19 4.81
CA ALA A 87 -13.75 12.07 3.87
C ALA A 87 -13.33 12.45 2.45
N SER A 88 -12.84 11.48 1.66
CA SER A 88 -12.43 11.71 0.26
C SER A 88 -12.72 10.52 -0.63
N VAL A 89 -13.60 10.69 -1.63
CA VAL A 89 -13.85 9.68 -2.67
C VAL A 89 -12.61 9.44 -3.53
N VAL A 90 -11.76 10.45 -3.72
CA VAL A 90 -10.50 10.29 -4.47
C VAL A 90 -9.56 9.33 -3.73
N ALA A 91 -9.49 9.43 -2.40
CA ALA A 91 -8.70 8.49 -1.61
C ALA A 91 -9.25 7.06 -1.75
N GLN A 92 -10.58 6.91 -1.78
CA GLN A 92 -11.23 5.62 -2.03
C GLN A 92 -10.89 5.04 -3.40
N GLU A 93 -11.01 5.83 -4.47
CA GLU A 93 -10.71 5.37 -5.82
C GLU A 93 -9.24 4.99 -5.97
N VAL A 94 -8.32 5.80 -5.41
CA VAL A 94 -6.89 5.50 -5.45
C VAL A 94 -6.58 4.21 -4.69
N PHE A 95 -7.11 4.03 -3.48
CA PHE A 95 -6.86 2.82 -2.69
C PHE A 95 -7.46 1.58 -3.37
N GLN A 96 -8.72 1.66 -3.82
CA GLN A 96 -9.42 0.56 -4.49
C GLN A 96 -8.84 0.24 -5.89
N SER A 97 -8.09 1.15 -6.51
CA SER A 97 -7.41 0.87 -7.78
C SER A 97 -6.28 -0.15 -7.67
N GLY A 98 -5.79 -0.43 -6.47
CA GLY A 98 -4.64 -1.29 -6.23
C GLY A 98 -3.28 -0.67 -6.60
N ILE A 99 -3.23 0.62 -6.93
CA ILE A 99 -1.97 1.33 -7.19
C ILE A 99 -1.14 1.49 -5.91
N ILE A 100 -1.81 1.57 -4.77
CA ILE A 100 -1.19 1.51 -3.44
C ILE A 100 -1.17 0.03 -3.05
N PRO A 101 0.01 -0.60 -2.89
CA PRO A 101 0.12 -2.00 -2.50
C PRO A 101 -0.08 -2.14 -0.98
N SER A 102 -1.27 -1.81 -0.51
CA SER A 102 -1.67 -1.86 0.91
C SER A 102 -3.11 -2.35 0.99
N ASP A 103 -3.43 -3.02 2.08
CA ASP A 103 -4.77 -3.44 2.44
C ASP A 103 -4.99 -3.16 3.94
N THR A 104 -6.24 -3.28 4.38
CA THR A 104 -6.64 -3.19 5.78
C THR A 104 -7.66 -4.28 6.09
N ASP A 105 -7.99 -4.47 7.36
CA ASP A 105 -9.06 -5.38 7.78
C ASP A 105 -10.40 -5.11 7.08
N PHE A 106 -10.63 -3.88 6.61
CA PHE A 106 -11.80 -3.53 5.80
C PHE A 106 -12.00 -4.48 4.62
N ARG A 107 -10.91 -4.88 3.94
CA ARG A 107 -10.96 -5.81 2.81
C ARG A 107 -11.57 -7.14 3.22
N ILE A 108 -11.22 -7.67 4.39
CA ILE A 108 -11.72 -8.95 4.85
C ILE A 108 -13.23 -8.90 5.08
N TYR A 109 -13.70 -7.87 5.78
CA TYR A 109 -15.13 -7.69 6.02
C TYR A 109 -15.92 -7.50 4.72
N ARG A 110 -15.36 -6.77 3.75
CA ARG A 110 -15.97 -6.56 2.43
C ARG A 110 -16.01 -7.83 1.59
N ASP A 111 -14.86 -8.48 1.38
CA ASP A 111 -14.69 -9.53 0.37
C ASP A 111 -15.13 -10.90 0.88
N PHE A 112 -14.88 -11.21 2.16
CA PHE A 112 -15.20 -12.51 2.76
C PHE A 112 -16.48 -12.47 3.61
N GLY A 113 -16.76 -11.32 4.24
CA GLY A 113 -17.97 -11.12 5.04
C GLY A 113 -19.17 -10.58 4.26
N ASN A 114 -18.93 -9.87 3.15
CA ASN A 114 -19.95 -9.06 2.47
C ASN A 114 -20.68 -8.10 3.43
N ILE A 115 -19.94 -7.58 4.42
CA ILE A 115 -20.45 -6.66 5.43
C ILE A 115 -20.06 -5.25 5.00
N PRO A 116 -20.97 -4.27 5.03
CA PRO A 116 -20.62 -2.90 4.72
C PRO A 116 -19.97 -2.17 5.89
N GLY A 117 -19.02 -1.30 5.62
CA GLY A 117 -18.36 -0.53 6.67
C GLY A 117 -17.80 0.81 6.23
N ILE A 118 -17.08 1.43 7.16
CA ILE A 118 -16.33 2.66 6.98
C ILE A 118 -14.89 2.39 7.44
N ASP A 119 -13.92 2.75 6.62
CA ASP A 119 -12.49 2.68 6.95
C ASP A 119 -11.93 4.08 7.18
N LEU A 120 -11.38 4.31 8.38
CA LEU A 120 -10.81 5.59 8.79
C LEU A 120 -9.32 5.43 9.06
N ALA A 121 -8.49 6.32 8.50
CA ALA A 121 -7.05 6.29 8.75
C ALA A 121 -6.50 7.65 9.20
N PHE A 122 -5.60 7.65 10.19
CA PHE A 122 -4.63 8.74 10.33
C PHE A 122 -3.60 8.67 9.21
N ILE A 123 -3.29 9.80 8.59
CA ILE A 123 -2.39 9.87 7.41
C ILE A 123 -1.26 10.89 7.56
N GLU A 124 -1.29 11.72 8.62
CA GLU A 124 -0.28 12.75 8.80
C GLU A 124 1.04 12.15 9.31
N ASN A 125 2.16 12.65 8.78
CA ASN A 125 3.50 12.22 9.15
C ASN A 125 3.74 10.69 8.99
N GLY A 126 3.30 10.11 7.87
CA GLY A 126 3.58 8.70 7.51
C GLY A 126 5.06 8.34 7.27
N TYR A 127 5.99 9.29 7.44
CA TYR A 127 7.43 9.06 7.35
C TYR A 127 7.94 8.08 8.41
N ILE A 128 7.31 8.06 9.59
CA ILE A 128 7.72 7.22 10.71
C ILE A 128 6.96 5.90 10.79
N TYR A 129 5.92 5.73 9.99
CA TYR A 129 5.15 4.50 9.85
C TYR A 129 6.05 3.29 9.62
N HIS A 130 5.78 2.17 10.29
CA HIS A 130 6.58 0.93 10.22
C HIS A 130 8.06 1.14 10.58
N THR A 131 8.36 2.04 11.52
CA THR A 131 9.72 2.25 12.03
C THR A 131 9.77 2.34 13.55
N LYS A 132 10.97 2.25 14.13
CA LYS A 132 11.17 2.46 15.59
C LYS A 132 10.71 3.83 16.10
N TYR A 133 10.49 4.80 15.22
CA TYR A 133 10.01 6.12 15.61
C TYR A 133 8.50 6.17 15.77
N ASP A 134 7.77 5.15 15.30
CA ASP A 134 6.34 5.01 15.53
C ASP A 134 6.08 4.65 16.99
N THR A 135 5.84 5.67 17.80
CA THR A 135 5.85 5.60 19.27
C THR A 135 4.68 6.40 19.82
N ALA A 136 4.13 5.96 20.94
CA ALA A 136 2.88 6.51 21.48
C ALA A 136 2.97 8.01 21.80
N ASP A 137 4.15 8.51 22.20
CA ASP A 137 4.39 9.93 22.50
C ASP A 137 4.32 10.85 21.28
N ARG A 138 4.35 10.30 20.06
CA ARG A 138 4.22 11.07 18.82
C ARG A 138 2.80 11.19 18.31
N ILE A 139 1.86 10.47 18.92
CA ILE A 139 0.46 10.54 18.53
C ILE A 139 -0.13 11.85 19.07
N LEU A 140 -0.67 12.67 18.17
CA LEU A 140 -1.25 13.96 18.55
C LEU A 140 -2.51 13.74 19.40
N THR A 141 -2.55 14.30 20.61
CA THR A 141 -3.71 14.16 21.52
C THR A 141 -5.00 14.69 20.89
N ASP A 142 -4.92 15.79 20.15
CA ASP A 142 -6.06 16.36 19.42
C ASP A 142 -6.61 15.39 18.36
N SER A 143 -5.74 14.61 17.71
CA SER A 143 -6.16 13.57 16.76
C SER A 143 -6.90 12.44 17.45
N ILE A 144 -6.40 11.99 18.62
CA ILE A 144 -7.08 10.96 19.43
C ILE A 144 -8.46 11.45 19.88
N GLN A 145 -8.54 12.67 20.41
CA GLN A 145 -9.79 13.25 20.89
C GLN A 145 -10.81 13.39 19.74
N ARG A 146 -10.38 13.95 18.62
CA ARG A 146 -11.21 14.11 17.42
C ARG A 146 -11.73 12.78 16.89
N ALA A 147 -10.86 11.78 16.74
CA ALA A 147 -11.26 10.45 16.29
C ALA A 147 -12.22 9.80 17.29
N GLY A 148 -11.97 9.94 18.60
CA GLY A 148 -12.87 9.48 19.65
C GLY A 148 -14.26 10.12 19.56
N ASP A 149 -14.33 11.43 19.36
CA ASP A 149 -15.56 12.20 19.19
C ASP A 149 -16.38 11.73 17.98
N ASN A 150 -15.70 11.53 16.84
CA ASN A 150 -16.33 11.04 15.61
C ASN A 150 -16.81 9.60 15.75
N VAL A 151 -15.93 8.69 16.18
CA VAL A 151 -16.25 7.26 16.32
C VAL A 151 -17.38 7.06 17.32
N LEU A 152 -17.35 7.73 18.48
CA LEU A 152 -18.41 7.63 19.47
C LEU A 152 -19.76 8.12 18.91
N ALA A 153 -19.79 9.28 18.25
CA ALA A 153 -21.03 9.84 17.73
C ALA A 153 -21.63 8.98 16.60
N VAL A 154 -20.79 8.52 15.67
CA VAL A 154 -21.21 7.63 14.57
C VAL A 154 -21.68 6.29 15.12
N LEU A 155 -20.97 5.71 16.08
CA LEU A 155 -21.33 4.44 16.69
C LEU A 155 -22.68 4.52 17.42
N LYS A 156 -22.92 5.59 18.20
CA LYS A 156 -24.24 5.84 18.83
C LYS A 156 -25.34 5.94 17.79
N TYR A 157 -25.14 6.73 16.74
CA TYR A 157 -26.10 6.86 15.66
C TYR A 157 -26.43 5.51 14.99
N LEU A 158 -25.41 4.70 14.71
CA LEU A 158 -25.62 3.37 14.12
C LEU A 158 -26.35 2.43 15.09
N ALA A 159 -25.97 2.42 16.36
CA ALA A 159 -26.53 1.54 17.39
C ALA A 159 -27.96 1.88 17.80
N THR A 160 -28.47 3.09 17.51
CA THR A 160 -29.86 3.48 17.73
C THR A 160 -30.70 3.55 16.45
N SER A 161 -30.08 3.35 15.27
CA SER A 161 -30.74 3.52 13.97
C SER A 161 -31.57 2.30 13.56
N ASP A 162 -32.81 2.55 13.15
CA ASP A 162 -33.69 1.55 12.55
C ASP A 162 -33.24 1.10 11.14
N MET A 163 -32.29 1.82 10.53
CA MET A 163 -31.73 1.44 9.23
C MET A 163 -30.78 0.24 9.36
N LEU A 164 -30.14 0.04 10.51
CA LEU A 164 -29.09 -0.99 10.67
C LEU A 164 -29.61 -2.42 10.42
N PRO A 165 -30.78 -2.86 10.95
CA PRO A 165 -31.33 -4.19 10.67
C PRO A 165 -31.76 -4.38 9.21
N SER A 166 -32.06 -3.29 8.52
CA SER A 166 -32.59 -3.28 7.16
C SER A 166 -31.60 -2.71 6.14
N SER A 167 -30.30 -2.75 6.46
CA SER A 167 -29.21 -2.17 5.67
C SER A 167 -29.24 -2.61 4.20
N SER A 168 -29.65 -3.85 3.93
CA SER A 168 -29.82 -4.39 2.57
C SER A 168 -30.83 -3.62 1.72
N LYS A 169 -31.91 -3.09 2.30
CA LYS A 169 -32.91 -2.25 1.60
C LYS A 169 -32.32 -0.91 1.18
N TYR A 170 -31.27 -0.46 1.85
CA TYR A 170 -30.61 0.81 1.59
C TYR A 170 -29.42 0.70 0.65
N ARG A 171 -29.19 -0.48 0.03
CA ARG A 171 -28.22 -0.64 -1.05
C ARG A 171 -28.67 0.11 -2.31
N HIS A 172 -28.17 1.33 -2.48
CA HIS A 172 -28.48 2.19 -3.63
C HIS A 172 -27.22 2.57 -4.42
N GLY A 173 -26.22 1.68 -4.45
CA GLY A 173 -24.99 1.85 -5.22
C GLY A 173 -24.00 2.84 -4.60
N ASN A 174 -23.09 3.34 -5.43
CA ASN A 174 -21.95 4.15 -5.00
C ASN A 174 -22.34 5.57 -4.57
N MET A 175 -21.54 6.14 -3.69
CA MET A 175 -21.65 7.53 -3.23
C MET A 175 -20.49 8.36 -3.76
N VAL A 176 -20.77 9.63 -4.05
CA VAL A 176 -19.75 10.67 -4.16
C VAL A 176 -19.70 11.40 -2.84
N PHE A 177 -18.51 11.51 -2.26
CA PHE A 177 -18.30 12.25 -1.02
C PHE A 177 -16.92 12.93 -1.00
N PHE A 178 -16.87 14.15 -0.50
CA PHE A 178 -15.61 14.89 -0.39
C PHE A 178 -15.74 16.03 0.61
N ASP A 179 -14.63 16.33 1.26
CA ASP A 179 -14.46 17.48 2.13
C ASP A 179 -14.23 18.78 1.33
N VAL A 180 -14.80 19.88 1.81
CA VAL A 180 -14.62 21.22 1.25
C VAL A 180 -13.75 22.05 2.20
N LEU A 181 -12.44 22.08 1.93
CA LEU A 181 -11.44 22.88 2.66
C LEU A 181 -11.41 22.65 4.20
N GLY A 182 -11.86 21.48 4.66
CA GLY A 182 -11.97 21.13 6.06
C GLY A 182 -13.17 21.73 6.79
N LEU A 183 -14.12 22.34 6.06
CA LEU A 183 -15.26 23.05 6.64
C LEU A 183 -16.49 22.14 6.80
N PHE A 184 -16.82 21.38 5.76
CA PHE A 184 -17.93 20.44 5.75
C PHE A 184 -17.74 19.39 4.65
N VAL A 185 -18.44 18.26 4.78
CA VAL A 185 -18.45 17.18 3.80
C VAL A 185 -19.72 17.22 2.97
N ILE A 186 -19.56 17.13 1.64
CA ILE A 186 -20.66 16.92 0.70
C ILE A 186 -20.76 15.43 0.44
N ALA A 187 -21.97 14.86 0.48
CA ALA A 187 -22.21 13.46 0.12
C ALA A 187 -23.54 13.27 -0.61
N TYR A 188 -23.52 12.61 -1.76
CA TYR A 188 -24.72 12.29 -2.54
C TYR A 188 -24.55 11.00 -3.37
N PRO A 189 -25.66 10.33 -3.76
CA PRO A 189 -25.58 9.13 -4.59
C PRO A 189 -24.96 9.41 -5.96
N SER A 190 -24.14 8.50 -6.47
CA SER A 190 -23.44 8.65 -7.77
C SER A 190 -24.39 9.01 -8.92
N ARG A 191 -25.62 8.44 -8.94
CA ARG A 191 -26.68 8.80 -9.91
C ARG A 191 -27.02 10.28 -9.94
N VAL A 192 -27.02 10.97 -8.79
CA VAL A 192 -27.28 12.41 -8.70
C VAL A 192 -26.11 13.17 -9.31
N GLY A 193 -24.88 12.72 -9.08
CA GLY A 193 -23.69 13.23 -9.75
C GLY A 193 -23.77 13.11 -11.27
N SER A 194 -24.19 11.94 -11.77
CA SER A 194 -24.41 11.73 -13.20
C SER A 194 -25.44 12.71 -13.78
N ILE A 195 -26.58 12.90 -13.09
CA ILE A 195 -27.61 13.87 -13.51
C ILE A 195 -27.04 15.29 -13.54
N ILE A 196 -26.35 15.72 -12.48
CA ILE A 196 -25.73 17.06 -12.42
C ILE A 196 -24.76 17.24 -13.58
N ASN A 197 -23.88 16.27 -13.81
CA ASN A 197 -22.90 16.30 -14.90
C ASN A 197 -23.58 16.37 -16.26
N SER A 198 -24.61 15.55 -16.50
CA SER A 198 -25.38 15.57 -17.75
C SER A 198 -26.11 16.90 -17.96
N VAL A 199 -26.70 17.48 -16.91
CA VAL A 199 -27.36 18.79 -16.97
C VAL A 199 -26.36 19.89 -17.27
N VAL A 200 -25.17 19.88 -16.66
CA VAL A 200 -24.10 20.85 -16.94
C VAL A 200 -23.64 20.73 -18.39
N VAL A 201 -23.37 19.51 -18.87
CA VAL A 201 -23.01 19.26 -20.27
C VAL A 201 -24.11 19.74 -21.21
N MET A 202 -25.37 19.42 -20.93
CA MET A 202 -26.51 19.86 -21.73
C MET A 202 -26.65 21.39 -21.72
N ALA A 203 -26.49 22.05 -20.56
CA ALA A 203 -26.54 23.50 -20.46
C ALA A 203 -25.41 24.17 -21.27
N VAL A 204 -24.19 23.62 -21.23
CA VAL A 204 -23.06 24.08 -22.05
C VAL A 204 -23.37 23.86 -23.53
N VAL A 205 -23.86 22.69 -23.93
CA VAL A 205 -24.24 22.38 -25.31
C VAL A 205 -25.37 23.30 -25.81
N LEU A 206 -26.39 23.55 -25.00
CA LEU A 206 -27.50 24.46 -25.34
C LEU A 206 -27.02 25.92 -25.42
N TYR A 207 -26.17 26.36 -24.50
CA TYR A 207 -25.58 27.70 -24.53
C TYR A 207 -24.73 27.91 -25.79
N LEU A 208 -23.85 26.96 -26.10
CA LEU A 208 -23.04 26.97 -27.31
C LEU A 208 -23.91 26.86 -28.57
N GLY A 209 -24.89 25.97 -28.58
CA GLY A 209 -25.84 25.77 -29.69
C GLY A 209 -26.68 27.02 -29.97
N LYS A 210 -27.24 27.66 -28.95
CA LYS A 210 -27.96 28.94 -29.07
C LYS A 210 -27.05 30.03 -29.65
N LYS A 211 -25.79 30.09 -29.21
CA LYS A 211 -24.80 31.04 -29.72
C LYS A 211 -24.44 30.77 -31.20
N LEU A 212 -24.46 29.50 -31.62
CA LEU A 212 -24.22 29.08 -33.01
C LEU A 212 -25.41 29.36 -33.94
N LEU A 213 -26.65 29.29 -33.43
CA LEU A 213 -27.90 29.46 -34.19
C LEU A 213 -28.35 30.94 -34.37
N GLN A 214 -27.72 31.90 -33.71
CA GLN A 214 -28.12 33.32 -33.80
C GLN A 214 -27.84 33.91 -35.20
N PRO A 215 -28.85 34.42 -35.95
CA PRO A 215 -28.70 34.84 -37.35
C PRO A 215 -27.88 36.11 -37.58
N LYS A 216 -27.50 36.84 -36.52
CA LYS A 216 -26.91 38.18 -36.61
C LYS A 216 -25.39 38.23 -36.76
N HIS A 217 -24.73 37.10 -36.96
CA HIS A 217 -23.29 37.09 -37.12
C HIS A 217 -22.85 36.19 -38.28
N LYS A 218 -22.29 36.80 -39.33
CA LYS A 218 -21.38 36.17 -40.33
C LYS A 218 -20.10 35.55 -39.68
N ILE A 219 -20.14 35.21 -38.39
CA ILE A 219 -19.04 34.86 -37.48
C ILE A 219 -19.29 33.47 -36.82
N ALA A 220 -20.34 32.73 -37.18
CA ALA A 220 -20.60 31.39 -36.61
C ALA A 220 -19.44 30.40 -36.86
N GLY A 221 -18.77 30.48 -38.02
CA GLY A 221 -17.56 29.71 -38.32
C GLY A 221 -16.34 30.09 -37.46
N ASN A 222 -16.30 31.32 -36.93
CA ASN A 222 -15.20 31.76 -36.04
C ASN A 222 -15.40 31.24 -34.61
N TYR A 223 -16.62 31.11 -34.09
CA TYR A 223 -16.82 30.64 -32.71
C TYR A 223 -16.49 29.15 -32.50
N VAL A 224 -16.86 28.29 -33.45
CA VAL A 224 -16.50 26.85 -33.40
C VAL A 224 -14.99 26.69 -33.49
N LYS A 225 -14.37 27.41 -34.43
CA LYS A 225 -12.92 27.49 -34.57
C LYS A 225 -12.28 27.99 -33.27
N ASP A 226 -12.81 29.06 -32.68
CA ASP A 226 -12.30 29.65 -31.44
C ASP A 226 -12.46 28.70 -30.25
N PHE A 227 -13.52 27.91 -30.20
CA PHE A 227 -13.69 26.89 -29.17
C PHE A 227 -12.67 25.77 -29.31
N PHE A 228 -12.53 25.18 -30.50
CA PHE A 228 -11.58 24.09 -30.74
C PHE A 228 -10.13 24.54 -30.62
N CYS A 229 -9.81 25.77 -31.05
CA CYS A 229 -8.49 26.34 -30.83
C CYS A 229 -8.21 26.58 -29.34
N ALA A 230 -9.16 27.11 -28.55
CA ALA A 230 -9.00 27.28 -27.10
C ALA A 230 -8.85 25.93 -26.35
N LEU A 231 -9.66 24.94 -26.73
CA LEU A 231 -9.56 23.57 -26.23
C LEU A 231 -8.18 22.98 -26.58
N GLY A 232 -7.76 23.12 -27.84
CA GLY A 232 -6.45 22.68 -28.32
C GLY A 232 -5.29 23.34 -27.55
N ILE A 233 -5.35 24.66 -27.32
CA ILE A 233 -4.35 25.38 -26.51
C ILE A 233 -4.31 24.85 -25.07
N THR A 234 -5.46 24.60 -24.48
CA THR A 234 -5.56 24.06 -23.10
C THR A 234 -4.93 22.67 -23.03
N LEU A 235 -5.26 21.78 -23.96
CA LEU A 235 -4.70 20.42 -24.03
C LEU A 235 -3.18 20.45 -24.31
N ILE A 236 -2.73 21.29 -25.24
CA ILE A 236 -1.29 21.49 -25.52
C ILE A 236 -0.59 22.03 -24.27
N SER A 237 -1.21 22.96 -23.55
CA SER A 237 -0.65 23.51 -22.31
C SER A 237 -0.51 22.44 -21.23
N TRP A 238 -1.50 21.56 -21.06
CA TRP A 238 -1.43 20.45 -20.09
C TRP A 238 -0.39 19.42 -20.50
N PHE A 239 -0.36 19.03 -21.78
CA PHE A 239 0.62 18.08 -22.30
C PHE A 239 2.06 18.60 -22.17
N THR A 240 2.32 19.84 -22.60
CA THR A 240 3.66 20.43 -22.50
C THR A 240 4.10 20.68 -21.05
N CYS A 241 3.16 21.00 -20.16
CA CYS A 241 3.39 21.06 -18.73
C CYS A 241 3.83 19.70 -18.17
N LEU A 242 3.05 18.64 -18.45
CA LEU A 242 3.37 17.28 -18.03
C LEU A 242 4.74 16.83 -18.54
N VAL A 243 5.02 17.03 -19.83
CA VAL A 243 6.31 16.70 -20.43
C VAL A 243 7.46 17.47 -19.76
N THR A 244 7.28 18.75 -19.46
CA THR A 244 8.31 19.56 -18.80
C THR A 244 8.61 19.06 -17.39
N VAL A 245 7.57 18.77 -16.59
CA VAL A 245 7.72 18.23 -15.23
C VAL A 245 8.36 16.84 -15.30
N LEU A 246 7.98 16.00 -16.26
CA LEU A 246 8.58 14.69 -16.46
C LEU A 246 10.06 14.78 -16.84
N ILE A 247 10.44 15.69 -17.74
CA ILE A 247 11.86 15.93 -18.09
C ILE A 247 12.65 16.33 -16.84
N LEU A 248 12.12 17.25 -16.02
CA LEU A 248 12.77 17.64 -14.77
C LEU A 248 12.89 16.46 -13.80
N ALA A 249 11.83 15.66 -13.63
CA ALA A 249 11.83 14.50 -12.76
C ALA A 249 12.82 13.43 -13.21
N VAL A 250 12.86 13.14 -14.52
CA VAL A 250 13.82 12.20 -15.13
C VAL A 250 15.25 12.73 -14.96
N PHE A 251 15.50 14.00 -15.25
CA PHE A 251 16.81 14.62 -15.05
C PHE A 251 17.28 14.50 -13.60
N VAL A 252 16.45 14.89 -12.63
CA VAL A 252 16.73 14.75 -11.18
C VAL A 252 16.99 13.29 -10.80
N SER A 253 16.28 12.35 -11.43
CA SER A 253 16.48 10.93 -11.20
C SER A 253 17.82 10.43 -11.75
N LEU A 254 18.20 10.85 -12.96
CA LEU A 254 19.44 10.46 -13.62
C LEU A 254 20.68 10.96 -12.88
N ILE A 255 20.61 12.13 -12.26
CA ILE A 255 21.71 12.66 -11.43
C ILE A 255 21.73 12.08 -10.00
N GLY A 256 20.86 11.13 -9.68
CA GLY A 256 20.83 10.47 -8.36
C GLY A 256 20.19 11.27 -7.24
N GLN A 257 19.51 12.38 -7.55
CA GLN A 257 18.87 13.30 -6.58
C GLN A 257 17.36 13.04 -6.44
N SER A 258 16.91 11.81 -6.76
CA SER A 258 15.54 11.38 -6.56
C SER A 258 15.08 11.60 -5.12
N LEU A 259 13.81 11.94 -4.93
CA LEU A 259 13.20 12.20 -3.62
C LEU A 259 13.78 13.38 -2.83
N SER A 260 14.52 14.32 -3.44
CA SER A 260 15.02 15.54 -2.76
C SER A 260 13.93 16.33 -2.01
N TRP A 261 12.67 16.19 -2.41
CA TRP A 261 11.51 16.82 -1.77
C TRP A 261 10.96 16.04 -0.55
N TYR A 262 11.43 14.84 -0.26
CA TYR A 262 10.84 13.93 0.73
C TYR A 262 10.87 14.50 2.15
N ASN A 263 12.03 14.97 2.60
CA ASN A 263 12.17 15.76 3.83
C ASN A 263 11.83 17.25 3.64
N HIS A 264 11.88 17.74 2.40
CA HIS A 264 11.75 19.16 2.05
C HIS A 264 10.60 19.39 1.08
N PHE A 265 9.36 19.27 1.55
CA PHE A 265 8.16 19.29 0.69
C PHE A 265 8.09 20.51 -0.25
N TYR A 266 8.52 21.69 0.21
CA TYR A 266 8.55 22.92 -0.59
C TYR A 266 9.41 22.79 -1.86
N VAL A 267 10.40 21.90 -1.90
CA VAL A 267 11.21 21.64 -3.10
C VAL A 267 10.32 21.12 -4.23
N SER A 268 9.30 20.30 -3.94
CA SER A 268 8.37 19.82 -4.98
C SER A 268 7.57 20.97 -5.61
N VAL A 269 7.11 21.91 -4.77
CA VAL A 269 6.35 23.10 -5.21
C VAL A 269 7.27 24.04 -5.99
N CYS A 270 8.44 24.35 -5.46
CA CYS A 270 9.38 25.28 -6.06
C CYS A 270 10.00 24.74 -7.36
N LEU A 271 10.23 23.44 -7.48
CA LEU A 271 10.82 22.83 -8.67
C LEU A 271 9.76 22.51 -9.72
N TYR A 272 8.78 21.67 -9.38
CA TYR A 272 7.81 21.16 -10.35
C TYR A 272 6.62 22.12 -10.52
N GLY A 273 6.12 22.68 -9.41
CA GLY A 273 4.98 23.59 -9.43
C GLY A 273 5.27 24.89 -10.20
N THR A 274 6.41 25.53 -9.95
CA THR A 274 6.77 26.76 -10.66
C THR A 274 7.06 26.51 -12.14
N ALA A 275 7.71 25.39 -12.50
CA ALA A 275 7.92 24.98 -13.88
C ALA A 275 6.60 24.75 -14.63
N ALA A 276 5.65 24.06 -13.99
CA ALA A 276 4.32 23.81 -14.51
C ALA A 276 3.57 25.11 -14.80
N VAL A 277 3.50 26.01 -13.80
CA VAL A 277 2.81 27.30 -13.94
C VAL A 277 3.50 28.19 -14.98
N ALA A 278 4.83 28.25 -15.00
CA ALA A 278 5.59 29.01 -15.99
C ALA A 278 5.30 28.51 -17.42
N LYS A 279 5.23 27.18 -17.63
CA LYS A 279 4.87 26.61 -18.93
C LYS A 279 3.44 26.91 -19.34
N ILE A 280 2.48 26.80 -18.42
CA ILE A 280 1.08 27.15 -18.70
C ILE A 280 0.97 28.62 -19.14
N ILE A 281 1.60 29.54 -18.40
CA ILE A 281 1.61 30.98 -18.74
C ILE A 281 2.28 31.21 -20.10
N LEU A 282 3.40 30.54 -20.39
CA LEU A 282 4.11 30.67 -21.66
C LEU A 282 3.23 30.27 -22.84
N ILE A 283 2.62 29.08 -22.80
CA ILE A 283 1.77 28.58 -23.89
C ILE A 283 0.58 29.51 -24.12
N HIS A 284 -0.09 29.96 -23.07
CA HIS A 284 -1.22 30.89 -23.19
C HIS A 284 -0.78 32.30 -23.65
N THR A 285 0.42 32.74 -23.28
CA THR A 285 1.00 34.02 -23.77
C THR A 285 1.33 33.94 -25.26
N LEU A 286 1.92 32.82 -25.71
CA LEU A 286 2.19 32.58 -27.13
C LEU A 286 0.89 32.46 -27.92
N ALA A 287 -0.09 31.70 -27.42
CA ALA A 287 -1.40 31.59 -28.03
C ALA A 287 -2.10 32.95 -28.17
N LYS A 288 -2.02 33.82 -27.16
CA LYS A 288 -2.51 35.20 -27.25
C LYS A 288 -1.79 35.99 -28.34
N LYS A 289 -0.45 35.87 -28.43
CA LYS A 289 0.35 36.58 -29.43
C LYS A 289 0.03 36.13 -30.87
N PHE A 290 -0.22 34.84 -31.09
CA PHE A 290 -0.33 34.26 -32.43
C PHE A 290 -1.77 33.96 -32.89
N TYR A 291 -2.74 33.77 -31.98
CA TYR A 291 -4.08 33.25 -32.32
C TYR A 291 -5.27 34.09 -31.82
N TYR A 292 -5.18 34.86 -30.72
CA TYR A 292 -6.37 35.53 -30.13
C TYR A 292 -6.18 36.98 -29.66
N VAL A 293 -7.13 37.84 -30.08
CA VAL A 293 -7.35 39.23 -29.60
C VAL A 293 -8.24 39.27 -28.34
N ILE A 294 -8.55 38.14 -27.70
CA ILE A 294 -9.39 38.10 -26.50
C ILE A 294 -8.58 38.51 -25.25
N SER A 295 -9.16 39.41 -24.47
CA SER A 295 -8.67 39.84 -23.16
C SER A 295 -8.85 38.74 -22.12
N PHE A 296 -7.95 37.75 -22.12
CA PHE A 296 -7.75 36.94 -20.93
C PHE A 296 -7.24 37.90 -19.83
N ILE A 297 -8.00 38.02 -18.74
CA ILE A 297 -7.61 38.82 -17.59
C ILE A 297 -6.43 38.11 -16.96
N TYR A 298 -5.21 38.55 -17.28
CA TYR A 298 -4.08 38.25 -16.41
C TYR A 298 -4.34 38.98 -15.10
N LEU A 299 -4.60 38.24 -14.03
CA LEU A 299 -4.58 38.80 -12.68
C LEU A 299 -3.19 39.38 -12.33
N ALA A 300 -2.16 38.97 -13.09
CA ALA A 300 -0.80 39.46 -12.99
C ALA A 300 -0.56 40.73 -13.84
N LYS A 301 0.00 41.76 -13.19
CA LYS A 301 0.36 43.06 -13.78
C LYS A 301 1.41 42.96 -14.90
N SER A 302 2.27 41.93 -14.90
CA SER A 302 3.26 41.65 -15.94
C SER A 302 3.50 40.15 -16.14
N THR A 303 3.13 39.61 -17.30
CA THR A 303 3.33 38.19 -17.64
C THR A 303 4.81 37.83 -17.77
N LYS A 304 5.61 38.72 -18.38
CA LYS A 304 7.06 38.55 -18.51
C LYS A 304 7.74 38.50 -17.14
N GLY A 305 7.41 39.41 -16.23
CA GLY A 305 7.97 39.43 -14.88
C GLY A 305 7.58 38.18 -14.08
N THR A 306 6.32 37.75 -14.20
CA THR A 306 5.84 36.53 -13.53
C THR A 306 6.55 35.28 -14.04
N MET A 307 6.70 35.14 -15.37
CA MET A 307 7.44 34.01 -15.96
C MET A 307 8.91 34.03 -15.56
N LEU A 308 9.55 35.20 -15.54
CA LEU A 308 10.94 35.33 -15.11
C LEU A 308 11.10 34.89 -13.66
N ALA A 309 10.25 35.38 -12.75
CA ALA A 309 10.28 35.01 -11.34
C ALA A 309 10.08 33.50 -11.13
N LEU A 310 9.06 32.90 -11.75
CA LEU A 310 8.80 31.46 -11.64
C LEU A 310 9.96 30.63 -12.19
N THR A 311 10.50 31.00 -13.35
CA THR A 311 11.64 30.29 -13.96
C THR A 311 12.90 30.44 -13.13
N SER A 312 13.14 31.62 -12.54
CA SER A 312 14.26 31.85 -11.61
C SER A 312 14.13 30.98 -10.36
N VAL A 313 12.95 30.89 -9.74
CA VAL A 313 12.72 30.00 -8.59
C VAL A 313 12.95 28.54 -8.97
N CYS A 314 12.43 28.09 -10.12
CA CYS A 314 12.68 26.74 -10.63
C CYS A 314 14.17 26.48 -10.83
N ALA A 315 14.88 27.40 -11.48
CA ALA A 315 16.30 27.25 -11.82
C ALA A 315 17.19 27.24 -10.56
N VAL A 316 16.94 28.15 -9.61
CA VAL A 316 17.67 28.17 -8.33
C VAL A 316 17.40 26.89 -7.54
N THR A 317 16.14 26.45 -7.47
CA THR A 317 15.79 25.20 -6.77
C THR A 317 16.46 24.00 -7.45
N LEU A 318 16.48 23.95 -8.78
CA LEU A 318 17.16 22.89 -9.52
C LEU A 318 18.66 22.89 -9.24
N LEU A 319 19.33 24.05 -9.21
CA LEU A 319 20.76 24.14 -8.88
C LEU A 319 21.05 23.64 -7.46
N LEU A 320 20.19 23.96 -6.49
CA LEU A 320 20.30 23.47 -5.11
C LEU A 320 20.04 21.96 -5.01
N VAL A 321 19.11 21.42 -5.80
CA VAL A 321 18.91 19.97 -5.92
C VAL A 321 20.15 19.31 -6.52
N CYS A 322 20.71 19.87 -7.60
CA CYS A 322 21.92 19.37 -8.23
C CYS A 322 23.14 19.38 -7.30
N SER A 323 23.23 20.33 -6.37
CA SER A 323 24.31 20.38 -5.39
C SER A 323 24.12 19.39 -4.23
N GLY A 324 23.00 18.69 -4.15
CA GLY A 324 22.68 17.78 -3.05
C GLY A 324 22.24 18.47 -1.76
N ALA A 325 21.85 19.75 -1.81
CA ALA A 325 21.46 20.52 -0.62
C ALA A 325 20.20 19.98 0.07
N PHE A 326 19.37 19.20 -0.64
CA PHE A 326 18.10 18.67 -0.15
C PHE A 326 18.16 17.15 0.01
N PHE A 327 18.90 16.70 1.01
CA PHE A 327 19.01 15.28 1.32
C PHE A 327 17.64 14.72 1.80
N PRO A 328 17.17 13.58 1.24
CA PRO A 328 15.82 13.06 1.49
C PRO A 328 15.57 12.53 2.90
N TYR A 329 16.59 12.09 3.63
CA TYR A 329 16.42 11.38 4.90
C TYR A 329 16.87 12.21 6.11
N SER A 330 16.37 11.86 7.29
CA SER A 330 16.75 12.54 8.53
C SER A 330 16.64 11.63 9.74
N SER A 331 17.61 11.70 10.64
CA SER A 331 17.59 11.08 11.98
C SER A 331 17.12 12.04 13.07
N HIS A 332 16.79 13.30 12.73
CA HIS A 332 16.51 14.33 13.72
C HIS A 332 15.30 13.93 14.58
N PRO A 333 15.40 13.90 15.92
CA PRO A 333 14.34 13.39 16.79
C PRO A 333 12.99 14.11 16.60
N ALA A 334 13.00 15.42 16.37
CA ALA A 334 11.77 16.19 16.16
C ALA A 334 11.03 15.87 14.84
N GLY A 335 11.69 15.23 13.88
CA GLY A 335 11.06 14.89 12.60
C GLY A 335 11.93 13.93 11.79
N PRO A 336 12.02 12.66 12.19
CA PRO A 336 12.81 11.67 11.49
C PRO A 336 12.11 11.23 10.20
N LYS A 337 12.91 10.98 9.15
CA LYS A 337 12.47 10.43 7.86
C LYS A 337 13.45 9.32 7.50
N PRO A 338 13.34 8.16 8.17
CA PRO A 338 14.31 7.11 8.02
C PRO A 338 14.23 6.44 6.66
N LYS A 339 15.38 6.05 6.12
CA LYS A 339 15.45 5.13 4.99
C LYS A 339 15.25 3.69 5.46
N ARG A 340 14.27 2.96 4.92
CA ARG A 340 13.92 1.60 5.36
C ARG A 340 14.73 0.53 4.61
N VAL A 341 15.33 -0.40 5.36
CA VAL A 341 16.12 -1.52 4.82
C VAL A 341 15.87 -2.78 5.64
N PHE A 342 15.73 -3.93 4.98
CA PHE A 342 15.68 -5.23 5.66
C PHE A 342 17.04 -5.91 5.57
N LEU A 343 17.50 -6.45 6.70
CA LEU A 343 18.72 -7.22 6.84
C LEU A 343 18.36 -8.58 7.44
N GLN A 344 18.50 -9.64 6.67
CA GLN A 344 18.15 -10.99 7.10
C GLN A 344 19.40 -11.85 7.11
N HIS A 345 19.90 -12.23 8.29
CA HIS A 345 20.99 -13.21 8.36
C HIS A 345 20.39 -14.60 8.18
N VAL A 346 20.64 -15.21 7.03
CA VAL A 346 20.03 -16.46 6.61
C VAL A 346 21.06 -17.57 6.50
N THR A 347 20.72 -18.74 7.01
CA THR A 347 21.34 -20.02 6.62
C THR A 347 20.38 -20.79 5.73
N ARG A 348 20.85 -21.20 4.54
CA ARG A 348 20.06 -21.87 3.51
C ARG A 348 20.59 -23.28 3.27
N THR A 349 19.69 -24.26 3.25
CA THR A 349 20.01 -25.66 2.96
C THR A 349 19.09 -26.16 1.85
N PHE A 350 19.68 -26.79 0.84
CA PHE A 350 19.00 -27.31 -0.34
C PHE A 350 19.20 -28.81 -0.41
N HIS A 351 18.10 -29.55 -0.51
CA HIS A 351 18.09 -31.00 -0.61
C HIS A 351 17.63 -31.43 -2.00
N ASP A 352 18.23 -32.51 -2.52
CA ASP A 352 17.76 -33.17 -3.74
C ASP A 352 16.58 -34.13 -3.47
N LEU A 353 16.23 -34.92 -4.48
CA LEU A 353 15.15 -35.91 -4.46
C LEU A 353 15.40 -37.05 -3.47
N ASP A 354 16.67 -37.39 -3.23
CA ASP A 354 17.06 -38.43 -2.27
C ASP A 354 17.08 -37.88 -0.83
N GLY A 355 16.84 -36.57 -0.67
CA GLY A 355 16.94 -35.85 0.60
C GLY A 355 18.37 -35.52 1.01
N SER A 356 19.35 -35.71 0.12
CA SER A 356 20.75 -35.39 0.38
C SER A 356 20.98 -33.88 0.23
N VAL A 357 21.82 -33.32 1.10
CA VAL A 357 22.18 -31.89 1.04
C VAL A 357 23.12 -31.66 -0.13
N ILE A 358 22.64 -30.99 -1.18
CA ILE A 358 23.43 -30.63 -2.36
C ILE A 358 24.12 -29.27 -2.22
N LYS A 359 23.53 -28.37 -1.43
CA LYS A 359 24.03 -27.02 -1.22
C LYS A 359 23.65 -26.54 0.17
N ARG A 360 24.61 -25.92 0.84
CA ARG A 360 24.41 -25.24 2.12
C ARG A 360 25.27 -23.99 2.14
N ASP A 361 24.65 -22.85 2.42
CA ASP A 361 25.34 -21.57 2.52
C ASP A 361 24.71 -20.65 3.57
N SER A 362 25.43 -19.59 3.94
CA SER A 362 24.96 -18.59 4.89
C SER A 362 25.45 -17.20 4.53
N GLY A 363 24.65 -16.20 4.87
CA GLY A 363 24.91 -14.82 4.52
C GLY A 363 23.83 -13.86 4.99
N ILE A 364 24.12 -12.57 4.91
CA ILE A 364 23.16 -11.51 5.18
C ILE A 364 22.52 -11.09 3.86
N TRP A 365 21.24 -11.38 3.73
CA TRP A 365 20.40 -10.94 2.62
C TRP A 365 19.85 -9.54 2.89
N ILE A 366 20.08 -8.63 1.95
CA ILE A 366 19.87 -7.19 2.12
C ILE A 366 18.88 -6.70 1.07
N ASN A 367 17.80 -6.09 1.54
CA ASN A 367 16.71 -5.61 0.69
C ASN A 367 16.38 -4.14 1.00
N GLY A 368 16.50 -3.26 -0.01
CA GLY A 368 16.10 -1.86 0.07
C GLY A 368 14.67 -1.67 -0.42
N PHE A 369 13.75 -1.26 0.46
CA PHE A 369 12.32 -1.12 0.15
C PHE A 369 11.95 0.27 -0.39
N ASP A 370 12.75 1.28 -0.07
CA ASP A 370 12.51 2.63 -0.56
C ASP A 370 12.91 2.78 -2.04
N TYR A 371 12.25 3.70 -2.75
CA TYR A 371 12.43 3.93 -4.19
C TYR A 371 13.89 4.10 -4.64
N THR A 372 14.74 4.74 -3.83
CA THR A 372 16.17 4.93 -4.18
C THR A 372 17.07 3.71 -3.91
N GLY A 373 16.49 2.56 -3.53
CA GLY A 373 17.25 1.34 -3.28
C GLY A 373 18.33 1.54 -2.23
N MET A 374 19.59 1.21 -2.53
CA MET A 374 20.73 1.38 -1.61
C MET A 374 21.67 2.55 -1.97
N SER A 375 21.30 3.41 -2.93
CA SER A 375 22.22 4.41 -3.50
C SER A 375 22.87 5.36 -2.48
N HIS A 376 22.12 5.78 -1.46
CA HIS A 376 22.63 6.66 -0.39
C HIS A 376 23.36 5.90 0.72
N ILE A 377 23.26 4.58 0.77
CA ILE A 377 23.88 3.75 1.82
C ILE A 377 25.22 3.19 1.35
N THR A 378 25.34 2.75 0.09
CA THR A 378 26.57 2.18 -0.47
C THR A 378 27.83 3.04 -0.24
N PRO A 379 27.79 4.40 -0.29
CA PRO A 379 28.95 5.21 0.06
C PRO A 379 29.43 5.07 1.51
N HIS A 380 28.54 4.72 2.44
CA HIS A 380 28.86 4.49 3.85
C HIS A 380 29.18 3.02 4.15
N VAL A 381 28.62 2.10 3.36
CA VAL A 381 28.83 0.65 3.49
C VAL A 381 29.26 0.09 2.12
N PRO A 382 30.52 0.30 1.71
CA PRO A 382 31.00 -0.03 0.35
C PRO A 382 31.00 -1.53 0.04
N GLU A 383 30.91 -2.37 1.06
CA GLU A 383 30.68 -3.81 0.95
C GLU A 383 29.37 -4.12 0.20
N ILE A 384 28.36 -3.24 0.27
CA ILE A 384 27.09 -3.38 -0.43
C ILE A 384 27.20 -2.79 -1.84
N ASN A 385 27.81 -3.57 -2.74
CA ASN A 385 28.03 -3.19 -4.14
C ASN A 385 27.56 -4.29 -5.12
N ASP A 386 27.68 -4.04 -6.42
CA ASP A 386 27.18 -4.94 -7.47
C ASP A 386 27.95 -6.28 -7.60
N THR A 387 29.04 -6.50 -6.84
CA THR A 387 29.72 -7.82 -6.83
C THR A 387 29.03 -8.83 -5.92
N ILE A 388 28.32 -8.36 -4.88
CA ILE A 388 27.59 -9.22 -3.93
C ILE A 388 26.09 -9.27 -4.22
N ARG A 389 25.72 -9.17 -5.50
CA ARG A 389 24.31 -9.28 -5.92
C ARG A 389 23.77 -10.65 -5.52
N ALA A 390 22.57 -10.68 -4.95
CA ALA A 390 21.94 -11.94 -4.62
C ALA A 390 21.66 -12.71 -5.92
N HIS A 391 22.19 -13.93 -6.03
CA HIS A 391 21.94 -14.81 -7.16
C HIS A 391 20.61 -15.53 -6.96
N CYS A 392 19.74 -15.48 -7.98
CA CYS A 392 18.47 -16.20 -7.96
C CYS A 392 18.71 -17.67 -8.28
N GLU A 393 18.26 -18.57 -7.40
CA GLU A 393 18.19 -19.99 -7.71
C GLU A 393 16.91 -20.24 -8.53
N GLU A 394 17.05 -20.35 -9.86
CA GLU A 394 15.92 -20.39 -10.81
C GLU A 394 14.97 -21.58 -10.60
N ASP A 395 15.43 -22.68 -10.01
CA ASP A 395 14.61 -23.86 -9.72
C ASP A 395 14.02 -23.85 -8.30
N ALA A 396 14.41 -22.87 -7.46
CA ALA A 396 13.90 -22.71 -6.11
C ALA A 396 12.73 -21.71 -6.06
N PRO A 397 11.65 -22.01 -5.32
CA PRO A 397 10.57 -21.05 -5.11
C PRO A 397 11.12 -19.73 -4.57
N LEU A 398 10.64 -18.63 -5.13
CA LEU A 398 11.05 -17.26 -4.79
C LEU A 398 12.57 -17.05 -4.76
N CYS A 399 13.28 -17.62 -5.74
CA CYS A 399 14.72 -17.49 -5.94
C CYS A 399 15.59 -18.12 -4.84
N GLY A 400 15.03 -18.96 -3.95
CA GLY A 400 15.79 -19.56 -2.86
C GLY A 400 16.12 -18.59 -1.73
N PHE A 401 15.21 -17.66 -1.43
CA PHE A 401 15.34 -16.70 -0.33
C PHE A 401 14.13 -16.72 0.62
N PRO A 402 14.35 -16.45 1.93
CA PRO A 402 13.29 -16.47 2.92
C PRO A 402 12.48 -15.16 2.88
N TRP A 403 11.58 -15.05 1.91
CA TRP A 403 10.65 -13.93 1.82
C TRP A 403 9.67 -13.90 3.00
N TYR A 404 9.65 -12.77 3.71
CA TYR A 404 8.70 -12.57 4.81
C TYR A 404 7.27 -12.27 4.31
N LEU A 405 7.17 -11.56 3.18
CA LEU A 405 5.92 -11.17 2.53
C LEU A 405 5.99 -11.48 1.03
N PRO A 406 4.86 -11.72 0.35
CA PRO A 406 4.82 -12.04 -1.08
C PRO A 406 4.99 -10.80 -1.98
N VAL A 407 5.96 -9.95 -1.65
CA VAL A 407 6.19 -8.62 -2.27
C VAL A 407 7.48 -8.55 -3.09
N HIS A 408 7.99 -9.69 -3.55
CA HIS A 408 9.24 -9.76 -4.33
C HIS A 408 9.26 -8.84 -5.55
N PHE A 409 8.10 -8.59 -6.17
CA PHE A 409 7.94 -7.68 -7.31
C PHE A 409 8.23 -6.20 -6.99
N LEU A 410 8.20 -5.79 -5.71
CA LEU A 410 8.54 -4.43 -5.29
C LEU A 410 10.06 -4.20 -5.29
N ILE A 411 10.86 -5.26 -5.22
CA ILE A 411 12.31 -5.19 -5.03
C ILE A 411 13.01 -5.50 -6.34
N ARG A 412 13.58 -4.48 -6.96
CA ARG A 412 14.35 -4.64 -8.21
C ARG A 412 15.76 -5.15 -7.98
N LYS A 413 16.35 -4.80 -6.83
CA LYS A 413 17.74 -5.03 -6.50
C LYS A 413 17.90 -5.42 -5.03
N ASN A 414 18.54 -6.57 -4.79
CA ASN A 414 18.93 -7.07 -3.46
C ASN A 414 20.38 -7.61 -3.48
N TRP A 415 20.96 -7.81 -2.30
CA TRP A 415 22.37 -8.21 -2.13
C TRP A 415 22.48 -9.35 -1.14
N TYR A 416 23.53 -10.15 -1.26
CA TYR A 416 23.84 -11.28 -0.39
C TYR A 416 25.29 -11.23 0.04
N LEU A 417 25.53 -10.82 1.28
CA LEU A 417 26.86 -10.73 1.87
C LEU A 417 27.19 -12.05 2.60
N PRO A 418 28.16 -12.86 2.14
CA PRO A 418 28.51 -14.11 2.81
C PRO A 418 28.88 -13.90 4.29
N ALA A 419 28.38 -14.77 5.17
CA ALA A 419 28.61 -14.72 6.61
C ALA A 419 28.57 -16.14 7.20
N PRO A 420 29.18 -16.39 8.38
CA PRO A 420 29.10 -17.69 9.05
C PRO A 420 27.66 -18.14 9.31
N GLU A 421 27.45 -19.44 9.47
CA GLU A 421 26.12 -19.99 9.74
C GLU A 421 25.54 -19.51 11.07
N VAL A 422 24.22 -19.35 11.08
CA VAL A 422 23.42 -19.09 12.28
C VAL A 422 22.75 -20.38 12.72
N SER A 423 22.73 -20.61 14.02
CA SER A 423 22.09 -21.78 14.64
C SER A 423 21.20 -21.32 15.79
N PRO A 424 19.95 -20.93 15.48
CA PRO A 424 18.96 -20.57 16.49
C PRO A 424 18.78 -21.68 17.53
N GLY A 425 18.49 -21.31 18.79
CA GLY A 425 18.28 -22.24 19.88
C GLY A 425 17.06 -23.15 19.69
N ASP A 426 16.03 -22.66 18.99
CA ASP A 426 14.83 -23.41 18.61
C ASP A 426 14.73 -23.56 17.08
N PRO A 427 15.47 -24.50 16.46
CA PRO A 427 15.51 -24.63 15.01
C PRO A 427 14.17 -25.11 14.45
N ALA A 428 13.80 -24.60 13.28
CA ALA A 428 12.64 -25.12 12.56
C ALA A 428 12.90 -26.54 12.07
N HIS A 429 12.00 -27.46 12.42
CA HIS A 429 11.98 -28.83 11.95
C HIS A 429 10.86 -28.99 10.93
N PHE A 430 11.18 -29.57 9.78
CA PHE A 430 10.22 -29.83 8.71
C PHE A 430 10.47 -31.22 8.15
N ARG A 431 9.40 -32.00 8.02
CA ARG A 431 9.48 -33.37 7.50
C ARG A 431 8.25 -33.75 6.69
N LEU A 432 8.49 -34.62 5.72
CA LEU A 432 7.43 -35.36 5.04
C LEU A 432 6.94 -36.49 5.96
N VAL A 433 5.65 -36.52 6.22
CA VAL A 433 4.97 -37.52 7.07
C VAL A 433 4.42 -38.67 6.23
N SER A 434 3.80 -38.38 5.08
CA SER A 434 3.32 -39.40 4.14
C SER A 434 3.33 -38.92 2.70
N LYS A 435 3.53 -39.86 1.76
CA LYS A 435 3.38 -39.69 0.31
C LYS A 435 2.39 -40.75 -0.17
N GLU A 436 1.22 -40.32 -0.62
CA GLU A 436 0.10 -41.19 -0.98
C GLU A 436 -0.31 -40.92 -2.44
N GLN A 437 -0.34 -41.98 -3.25
CA GLN A 437 -0.90 -41.90 -4.60
C GLN A 437 -2.43 -41.90 -4.50
N THR A 438 -3.09 -40.91 -5.08
CA THR A 438 -4.55 -40.86 -5.12
C THR A 438 -5.08 -41.60 -6.36
N PRO A 439 -6.38 -41.91 -6.43
CA PRO A 439 -6.98 -42.58 -7.59
C PRO A 439 -6.96 -41.77 -8.90
N TRP A 440 -6.59 -40.48 -8.89
CA TRP A 440 -6.71 -39.56 -10.03
C TRP A 440 -5.35 -39.10 -10.56
N ASP A 441 -4.33 -39.96 -10.49
CA ASP A 441 -2.95 -39.66 -10.89
C ASP A 441 -2.36 -38.42 -10.18
N SER A 442 -2.84 -38.12 -8.98
CA SER A 442 -2.27 -37.10 -8.11
C SER A 442 -1.53 -37.74 -6.94
N VAL A 443 -0.56 -37.00 -6.41
CA VAL A 443 0.23 -37.40 -5.25
C VAL A 443 -0.05 -36.44 -4.12
N LYS A 444 -0.51 -36.98 -3.00
CA LYS A 444 -0.73 -36.24 -1.77
C LYS A 444 0.51 -36.32 -0.88
N LEU A 445 1.08 -35.16 -0.58
CA LEU A 445 2.20 -35.01 0.35
C LEU A 445 1.69 -34.41 1.65
N THR A 446 1.88 -35.12 2.76
CA THR A 446 1.56 -34.62 4.10
C THR A 446 2.84 -34.21 4.80
N PHE A 447 2.87 -33.00 5.33
CA PHE A 447 4.01 -32.42 6.03
C PHE A 447 3.69 -32.13 7.50
N GLU A 448 4.75 -32.05 8.29
CA GLU A 448 4.71 -31.55 9.66
C GLU A 448 5.87 -30.58 9.87
N ALA A 449 5.56 -29.43 10.45
CA ALA A 449 6.52 -28.38 10.76
C ALA A 449 6.42 -27.92 12.22
N THR A 450 7.56 -27.71 12.88
CA THR A 450 7.68 -27.02 14.18
C THR A 450 8.76 -25.96 14.08
N GLY A 451 8.68 -24.90 14.86
CA GLY A 451 9.68 -23.83 14.85
C GLY A 451 9.15 -22.54 15.47
N PRO A 452 9.73 -21.38 15.11
CA PRO A 452 9.34 -20.09 15.69
C PRO A 452 7.93 -19.66 15.23
N SER A 453 7.38 -18.69 15.96
CA SER A 453 6.06 -18.09 15.73
C SER A 453 5.77 -17.55 14.32
N HIS A 454 6.79 -17.39 13.47
CA HIS A 454 6.66 -16.86 12.11
C HIS A 454 7.44 -17.76 11.15
N MET A 455 6.71 -18.46 10.27
CA MET A 455 7.27 -19.32 9.24
C MET A 455 6.57 -19.07 7.90
N SER A 456 7.31 -19.24 6.81
CA SER A 456 6.76 -19.17 5.45
C SER A 456 6.96 -20.50 4.76
N PHE A 457 5.91 -21.00 4.10
CA PHE A 457 5.97 -22.19 3.26
C PHE A 457 5.78 -21.79 1.80
N TYR A 458 6.66 -22.31 0.94
CA TYR A 458 6.69 -22.00 -0.47
C TYR A 458 6.54 -23.28 -1.28
N VAL A 459 5.83 -23.18 -2.41
CA VAL A 459 5.64 -24.30 -3.33
C VAL A 459 5.91 -23.83 -4.74
N ARG A 460 6.70 -24.60 -5.48
CA ARG A 460 6.87 -24.49 -6.93
C ARG A 460 6.63 -25.85 -7.56
N THR A 461 5.60 -25.95 -8.38
CA THR A 461 5.35 -27.17 -9.17
C THR A 461 6.32 -27.23 -10.34
N HIS A 462 6.84 -28.43 -10.62
CA HIS A 462 7.70 -28.63 -11.79
C HIS A 462 6.88 -28.64 -13.08
N LYS A 463 7.55 -28.51 -14.23
CA LYS A 463 6.88 -28.57 -15.52
C LYS A 463 6.12 -29.89 -15.67
N GLY A 464 4.87 -29.83 -16.14
CA GLY A 464 3.99 -31.00 -16.24
C GLY A 464 3.27 -31.38 -14.94
N SER A 465 3.49 -30.64 -13.85
CA SER A 465 2.80 -30.82 -12.57
C SER A 465 2.00 -29.57 -12.19
N THR A 466 0.88 -29.76 -11.50
CA THR A 466 0.03 -28.66 -11.01
C THR A 466 -0.42 -28.93 -9.56
N LEU A 467 -0.52 -27.86 -8.76
CA LEU A 467 -1.04 -27.95 -7.38
C LEU A 467 -2.56 -27.96 -7.45
N SER A 468 -3.20 -29.10 -7.21
CA SER A 468 -4.65 -29.26 -7.36
C SER A 468 -5.40 -28.84 -6.11
N GLN A 469 -4.94 -29.29 -4.93
CA GLN A 469 -5.59 -29.07 -3.64
C GLN A 469 -4.58 -28.97 -2.50
N TRP A 470 -5.05 -28.48 -1.35
CA TRP A 470 -4.27 -28.40 -0.11
C TRP A 470 -5.18 -28.36 1.12
N SER A 471 -4.61 -28.57 2.29
CA SER A 471 -5.30 -28.39 3.57
C SER A 471 -5.22 -26.97 4.14
N LEU A 472 -4.60 -26.05 3.41
CA LEU A 472 -4.23 -24.70 3.89
C LEU A 472 -5.32 -23.66 3.65
N GLY A 473 -6.44 -24.05 3.05
CA GLY A 473 -7.61 -23.22 2.82
C GLY A 473 -8.67 -23.94 2.00
N ASN A 474 -9.87 -23.36 1.94
CA ASN A 474 -11.03 -23.95 1.25
C ASN A 474 -11.11 -23.58 -0.25
N GLY A 475 -10.19 -22.75 -0.75
CA GLY A 475 -10.14 -22.31 -2.15
C GLY A 475 -9.07 -23.03 -2.96
N THR A 476 -9.20 -22.99 -4.29
CA THR A 476 -8.18 -23.48 -5.21
C THR A 476 -6.87 -22.68 -5.00
N PRO A 477 -5.72 -23.35 -4.83
CA PRO A 477 -4.44 -22.67 -4.73
C PRO A 477 -4.20 -21.74 -5.92
N VAL A 478 -3.74 -20.51 -5.67
CA VAL A 478 -3.44 -19.52 -6.73
C VAL A 478 -1.96 -19.16 -6.65
N THR A 479 -1.28 -19.21 -7.80
CA THR A 479 0.14 -18.83 -7.90
C THR A 479 0.31 -17.33 -7.97
N SER A 480 1.48 -16.86 -7.56
CA SER A 480 2.01 -15.57 -8.00
C SER A 480 2.23 -15.55 -9.52
N LYS A 481 2.52 -14.36 -10.09
CA LYS A 481 2.87 -14.22 -11.52
C LYS A 481 4.10 -15.07 -11.93
N GLY A 482 4.94 -15.45 -10.98
CA GLY A 482 6.11 -16.32 -11.20
C GLY A 482 5.84 -17.82 -11.04
N GLY A 483 4.59 -18.25 -10.81
CA GLY A 483 4.24 -19.66 -10.64
C GLY A 483 4.42 -20.20 -9.22
N ASP A 484 4.95 -19.40 -8.30
CA ASP A 484 5.16 -19.81 -6.90
C ASP A 484 3.92 -19.57 -6.04
N TYR A 485 3.66 -20.50 -5.12
CA TYR A 485 2.70 -20.34 -4.03
C TYR A 485 3.43 -19.90 -2.77
N PHE A 486 2.79 -19.01 -2.00
CA PHE A 486 3.31 -18.47 -0.75
C PHE A 486 2.26 -18.64 0.34
N VAL A 487 2.67 -19.21 1.48
CA VAL A 487 1.84 -19.35 2.66
C VAL A 487 2.61 -18.81 3.85
N PHE A 488 2.00 -17.88 4.59
CA PHE A 488 2.55 -17.39 5.84
C PHE A 488 1.85 -18.06 7.01
N TYR A 489 2.60 -18.74 7.85
CA TYR A 489 2.13 -19.36 9.07
C TYR A 489 2.61 -18.55 10.27
N SER A 490 1.65 -18.16 11.11
CA SER A 490 1.95 -17.51 12.39
C SER A 490 1.18 -18.15 13.54
N HIS A 491 1.78 -18.15 14.73
CA HIS A 491 1.15 -18.68 15.94
C HIS A 491 1.60 -17.96 17.21
N GLY A 492 0.81 -18.13 18.29
CA GLY A 492 1.17 -17.63 19.63
C GLY A 492 2.27 -18.46 20.30
N LEU A 493 2.58 -18.17 21.56
CA LEU A 493 3.70 -18.82 22.28
C LEU A 493 3.56 -20.34 22.45
N GLN A 494 2.34 -20.86 22.41
CA GLN A 494 2.06 -22.29 22.49
C GLN A 494 1.31 -22.72 21.23
N ALA A 495 1.95 -23.57 20.42
CA ALA A 495 1.34 -24.18 19.25
C ALA A 495 1.75 -25.64 19.14
N SER A 496 0.82 -26.47 18.69
CA SER A 496 1.13 -27.83 18.24
C SER A 496 1.92 -27.79 16.94
N ALA A 497 2.55 -28.90 16.59
CA ALA A 497 3.16 -29.06 15.28
C ALA A 497 2.15 -28.72 14.15
N TRP A 498 2.58 -27.89 13.21
CA TRP A 498 1.79 -27.49 12.07
C TRP A 498 1.77 -28.63 11.06
N ARG A 499 0.67 -29.38 11.05
CA ARG A 499 0.45 -30.50 10.13
C ARG A 499 -0.48 -30.09 9.01
N PHE A 500 -0.04 -30.27 7.78
CA PHE A 500 -0.79 -29.88 6.58
C PHE A 500 -0.46 -30.79 5.40
N TRP A 501 -1.24 -30.72 4.32
CA TRP A 501 -0.98 -31.48 3.10
C TRP A 501 -1.20 -30.65 1.85
N ILE A 502 -0.52 -31.05 0.79
CA ILE A 502 -0.74 -30.58 -0.58
C ILE A 502 -0.97 -31.77 -1.50
N GLU A 503 -1.68 -31.53 -2.59
CA GLU A 503 -1.93 -32.52 -3.62
C GLU A 503 -1.42 -31.99 -4.97
N VAL A 504 -0.54 -32.76 -5.60
CA VAL A 504 0.11 -32.41 -6.86
C VAL A 504 -0.38 -33.38 -7.93
N GLN A 505 -0.99 -32.86 -8.99
CA GLN A 505 -1.39 -33.64 -10.15
C GLN A 505 -0.27 -33.64 -11.18
N VAL A 506 0.08 -34.82 -11.70
CA VAL A 506 1.15 -35.00 -12.69
C VAL A 506 0.52 -35.40 -14.03
N LEU A 507 0.72 -34.58 -15.07
CA LEU A 507 0.05 -34.74 -16.37
C LEU A 507 0.93 -35.42 -17.43
N GLU A 508 2.25 -35.42 -17.25
CA GLU A 508 3.21 -36.04 -18.18
C GLU A 508 4.03 -37.13 -17.47
N GLU A 509 4.38 -38.21 -18.18
CA GLU A 509 5.24 -39.26 -17.63
C GLU A 509 6.67 -38.74 -17.41
N ARG A 510 6.96 -38.45 -16.14
CA ARG A 510 8.28 -38.31 -15.49
C ARG A 510 9.06 -37.01 -15.75
N PRO A 511 8.72 -35.91 -15.06
CA PRO A 511 9.72 -34.92 -14.67
C PRO A 511 10.67 -35.51 -13.60
N GLU A 512 11.92 -35.04 -13.54
CA GLU A 512 12.93 -35.48 -12.55
C GLU A 512 12.46 -35.24 -11.10
N GLY A 513 11.45 -34.40 -10.86
CA GLY A 513 10.65 -34.29 -9.63
C GLY A 513 9.27 -33.71 -9.96
N MET A 514 8.31 -33.78 -9.03
CA MET A 514 6.97 -33.20 -9.25
C MET A 514 6.82 -31.82 -8.62
N VAL A 515 7.50 -31.57 -7.50
CA VAL A 515 7.36 -30.31 -6.76
C VAL A 515 8.62 -29.98 -5.96
N THR A 516 8.99 -28.70 -5.96
CA THR A 516 9.94 -28.15 -4.99
C THR A 516 9.16 -27.41 -3.92
N VAL A 517 9.41 -27.72 -2.65
CA VAL A 517 8.86 -26.99 -1.52
C VAL A 517 9.98 -26.42 -0.66
N ALA A 518 9.71 -25.32 0.03
CA ALA A 518 10.63 -24.78 0.99
C ALA A 518 9.92 -24.22 2.22
N ILE A 519 10.60 -24.28 3.36
CA ILE A 519 10.18 -23.65 4.60
C ILE A 519 11.22 -22.63 5.03
N ALA A 520 10.78 -21.41 5.30
CA ALA A 520 11.57 -20.40 5.98
C ALA A 520 11.06 -20.20 7.39
N ALA A 521 11.98 -20.06 8.34
CA ALA A 521 11.67 -19.67 9.71
C ALA A 521 12.25 -18.29 9.97
N HIS A 522 11.45 -17.41 10.59
CA HIS A 522 11.80 -16.02 10.86
C HIS A 522 11.86 -15.77 12.37
N TYR A 523 13.06 -15.56 12.88
CA TYR A 523 13.29 -15.34 14.31
C TYR A 523 13.16 -13.84 14.61
N LEU A 524 11.94 -13.36 14.84
CA LEU A 524 11.64 -11.92 14.96
C LEU A 524 11.82 -11.34 16.38
N SER A 525 12.03 -12.20 17.38
CA SER A 525 12.09 -11.82 18.80
C SER A 525 13.08 -12.71 19.56
N GLY A 526 13.40 -12.32 20.79
CA GLY A 526 14.35 -13.05 21.64
C GLY A 526 15.81 -12.94 21.19
N GLU A 527 16.66 -13.80 21.75
CA GLU A 527 18.09 -13.85 21.40
C GLU A 527 18.32 -14.45 20.00
N ASP A 528 17.46 -15.36 19.56
CA ASP A 528 17.55 -15.97 18.22
C ASP A 528 17.34 -14.99 17.08
N LYS A 529 16.80 -13.79 17.35
CA LYS A 529 16.73 -12.70 16.36
C LYS A 529 18.11 -12.17 15.95
N LYS A 530 19.10 -12.29 16.83
CA LYS A 530 20.37 -11.57 16.74
C LYS A 530 21.48 -12.46 16.19
N SER A 531 22.49 -11.82 15.61
CA SER A 531 23.78 -12.45 15.34
C SER A 531 24.87 -11.38 15.37
N SER A 532 26.09 -11.76 15.73
CA SER A 532 27.22 -10.82 15.79
C SER A 532 27.51 -10.15 14.44
N GLN A 533 27.43 -10.89 13.32
CA GLN A 533 27.62 -10.33 11.99
C GLN A 533 26.50 -9.38 11.59
N LEU A 534 25.25 -9.71 11.94
CA LEU A 534 24.10 -8.88 11.65
C LEU A 534 24.16 -7.56 12.43
N ASP A 535 24.50 -7.61 13.71
CA ASP A 535 24.71 -6.43 14.55
C ASP A 535 25.91 -5.59 14.10
N ALA A 536 27.01 -6.24 13.71
CA ALA A 536 28.18 -5.56 13.17
C ALA A 536 27.88 -4.83 11.85
N LEU A 537 27.13 -5.45 10.93
CA LEU A 537 26.70 -4.80 9.69
C LEU A 537 25.77 -3.64 9.99
N ARG A 538 24.77 -3.86 10.86
CA ARG A 538 23.79 -2.85 11.28
C ARG A 538 24.46 -1.61 11.87
N ALA A 539 25.54 -1.77 12.64
CA ALA A 539 26.29 -0.66 13.23
C ALA A 539 27.00 0.24 12.19
N LYS A 540 27.26 -0.26 10.96
CA LYS A 540 27.85 0.54 9.88
C LYS A 540 26.83 1.45 9.18
N PHE A 541 25.53 1.21 9.38
CA PHE A 541 24.50 1.99 8.70
C PHE A 541 24.38 3.39 9.31
N PRO A 542 24.17 4.43 8.50
CA PRO A 542 23.94 5.79 8.99
C PRO A 542 22.71 5.87 9.90
N ASP A 543 22.71 6.82 10.83
CA ASP A 543 21.65 7.03 11.83
C ASP A 543 20.28 7.41 11.24
N TRP A 544 20.26 8.01 10.05
CA TRP A 544 19.06 8.33 9.27
C TRP A 544 18.46 7.11 8.56
N THR A 545 18.99 5.91 8.79
CA THR A 545 18.40 4.66 8.31
C THR A 545 17.62 3.93 9.41
N PHE A 546 16.69 3.08 9.00
CA PHE A 546 16.02 2.11 9.85
C PHE A 546 16.24 0.70 9.29
N PRO A 547 17.34 0.03 9.70
CA PRO A 547 17.60 -1.35 9.35
C PRO A 547 16.78 -2.29 10.25
N SER A 548 15.70 -2.84 9.71
CA SER A 548 14.97 -3.96 10.32
C SER A 548 15.77 -5.23 10.12
N ALA A 549 16.30 -5.79 11.21
CA ALA A 549 17.26 -6.88 11.17
C ALA A 549 16.76 -8.09 11.97
N TRP A 550 16.85 -9.29 11.39
CA TRP A 550 16.56 -10.55 12.08
C TRP A 550 17.27 -11.76 11.43
N VAL A 551 17.31 -12.87 12.14
CA VAL A 551 17.85 -14.15 11.68
C VAL A 551 16.76 -14.98 11.00
N CYS A 552 17.12 -15.74 9.98
CA CYS A 552 16.25 -16.67 9.27
C CYS A 552 16.95 -18.02 9.00
N THR A 553 16.17 -19.08 8.85
CA THR A 553 16.63 -20.33 8.23
C THR A 553 15.75 -20.65 7.03
N TYR A 554 16.32 -21.22 5.98
CA TYR A 554 15.60 -21.63 4.77
C TYR A 554 15.99 -23.06 4.40
N ASN A 555 15.01 -23.95 4.31
CA ASN A 555 15.23 -25.35 3.92
C ASN A 555 14.36 -25.69 2.72
N LEU A 556 14.99 -26.17 1.64
CA LEU A 556 14.33 -26.56 0.40
C LEU A 556 14.44 -28.07 0.17
N PHE A 557 13.36 -28.66 -0.35
CA PHE A 557 13.24 -30.08 -0.64
C PHE A 557 12.56 -30.29 -2.00
N VAL A 558 13.01 -31.30 -2.74
CA VAL A 558 12.41 -31.72 -4.01
C VAL A 558 11.74 -33.08 -3.82
N PHE A 559 10.53 -33.26 -4.35
CA PHE A 559 9.69 -34.46 -4.14
C PHE A 559 9.12 -35.06 -5.41
#